data_AF-A0A2D8JY93-F1
#
_entry.id   AF-A0A2D8JY93-F1
#
_cell.length_a   1.000
_cell.length_b   1.000
_cell.length_c   1.000
_cell.angle_alpha   90.00
_cell.angle_beta   90.00
_cell.angle_gamma   90.00
#
_symmetry.space_group_name_H-M   'P 1'
#
loop_
_entity.id
_entity.type
_entity.pdbx_description
1 polymer ?
#
loop_
_entity_poly.entity_id
_entity_poly.type
_entity_poly.pdbx_seq_one_letter_code
_entity_poly.pdbx_strand_id
1 'polypeptide(L)' 'MIAGQSIAQECDPNYENPPCVPIADDVDCASGNGNGPAYVNGPVRVIGRDVYGLDRDGNGIGCENG' A
#
# COMPACT_ATOMS: atom_id res chain seq x y z
N MET A 1 27.88 6.52 -9.12
CA MET A 1 27.39 5.28 -9.77
C MET A 1 26.07 5.63 -10.42
N ILE A 2 26.06 5.81 -11.74
CA ILE A 2 24.91 6.32 -12.50
C ILE A 2 24.26 5.17 -13.27
N ALA A 3 22.92 5.11 -13.23
CA ALA A 3 21.99 4.58 -14.24
C ALA A 3 20.85 3.75 -13.61
N GLY A 4 19.66 4.34 -13.64
CA GLY A 4 18.39 3.61 -13.69
C GLY A 4 18.02 2.83 -12.43
N GLN A 5 17.47 3.53 -11.42
CA GLN A 5 16.46 2.86 -10.61
C GLN A 5 15.31 2.57 -11.56
N SER A 6 15.31 1.37 -12.12
CA SER A 6 14.12 0.76 -12.66
C SER A 6 13.03 1.02 -11.63
N ILE A 7 12.08 1.90 -11.95
CA ILE A 7 10.84 2.14 -11.20
C ILE A 7 9.94 0.89 -11.25
N ALA A 8 10.53 -0.30 -11.08
CA ALA A 8 9.81 -1.40 -10.47
C ALA A 8 9.36 -0.81 -9.14
N GLN A 9 8.08 -0.45 -9.06
CA GLN A 9 7.49 0.07 -7.85
C GLN A 9 7.82 -0.94 -6.75
N GLU A 10 8.86 -0.66 -5.95
CA GLU A 10 9.23 -1.54 -4.85
C GLU A 10 8.02 -1.50 -3.93
N CYS A 11 7.42 -2.66 -3.70
CA CYS A 11 6.25 -2.74 -2.83
C CYS A 11 6.73 -2.39 -1.42
N ASP A 12 5.93 -1.60 -0.70
CA ASP A 12 6.29 -1.25 0.66
C ASP A 12 6.42 -2.53 1.50
N PRO A 13 7.57 -2.75 2.16
CA PRO A 13 7.87 -4.00 2.86
C PRO A 13 7.06 -4.20 4.14
N ASN A 14 6.32 -3.19 4.61
CA ASN A 14 5.39 -3.33 5.73
C ASN A 14 4.10 -4.03 5.33
N TYR A 15 3.88 -4.26 4.04
CA TYR A 15 2.69 -4.91 3.50
C TYR A 15 3.05 -6.17 2.72
N GLU A 16 2.16 -7.15 2.77
CA GLU A 16 2.26 -8.40 2.00
C GLU A 16 2.09 -8.10 0.51
N ASN A 17 3.00 -8.65 -0.30
CA ASN A 17 2.86 -8.70 -1.75
C ASN A 17 2.58 -10.16 -2.17
N PRO A 18 1.49 -10.45 -2.90
CA PRO A 18 0.47 -9.52 -3.43
C PRO A 18 -0.71 -9.23 -2.48
N PRO A 19 -1.34 -8.03 -2.59
CA PRO A 19 -1.11 -6.98 -3.59
C PRO A 19 0.10 -6.06 -3.30
N CYS A 20 0.78 -5.62 -4.35
CA CYS A 20 1.89 -4.68 -4.21
C CYS A 20 1.40 -3.30 -3.78
N VAL A 21 1.72 -2.88 -2.56
CA VAL A 21 1.49 -1.52 -2.08
C VAL A 21 2.59 -0.60 -2.62
N PRO A 22 2.29 0.39 -3.47
CA PRO A 22 3.31 1.30 -3.99
C PRO A 22 3.93 2.13 -2.87
N ILE A 23 5.25 2.33 -2.89
CA ILE A 23 5.88 3.33 -2.00
C ILE A 23 5.51 4.73 -2.51
N ALA A 24 4.66 5.43 -1.76
CA ALA A 24 4.24 6.81 -2.01
C ALA A 24 4.17 7.61 -0.69
N ASP A 25 3.81 8.89 -0.75
CA ASP A 25 3.58 9.74 0.43
C ASP A 25 2.30 9.32 1.18
N ASP A 26 1.26 9.00 0.41
CA ASP A 26 -0.02 8.50 0.89
C ASP A 26 -0.54 7.46 -0.12
N VAL A 27 -1.00 6.32 0.41
CA VAL A 27 -1.59 5.25 -0.39
C VAL A 27 -2.98 5.00 0.15
N ASP A 28 -3.96 5.08 -0.73
CA ASP A 28 -5.35 4.85 -0.38
C ASP A 28 -5.88 3.52 -0.94
N CYS A 29 -6.94 3.01 -0.34
CA CYS A 29 -7.69 1.91 -0.95
C CYS A 29 -8.37 2.37 -2.24
N ALA A 30 -8.19 1.63 -3.34
CA ALA A 30 -8.76 1.96 -4.66
C ALA A 30 -10.30 2.01 -4.65
N SER A 31 -10.94 1.25 -3.76
CA SER A 31 -12.39 1.27 -3.54
C SER A 31 -12.90 2.44 -2.68
N GLY A 32 -11.98 3.16 -2.03
CA GLY A 32 -12.32 4.26 -1.12
C GLY A 32 -12.46 5.61 -1.83
N ASN A 33 -12.84 6.63 -1.06
CA ASN A 33 -12.79 8.04 -1.48
C ASN A 33 -11.40 8.65 -1.16
N GLY A 34 -10.35 7.90 -1.43
CA GLY A 34 -8.98 8.34 -1.19
C GLY A 34 -8.63 9.56 -2.04
N ASN A 35 -7.82 10.47 -1.49
CA ASN A 35 -7.30 11.64 -2.21
C ASN A 35 -5.78 11.53 -2.45
N GLY A 36 -5.17 10.43 -2.03
CA GLY A 36 -3.75 10.18 -2.13
C GLY A 36 -3.28 10.06 -3.59
N PRO A 37 -1.98 10.30 -3.84
CA PRO A 37 -1.38 10.17 -5.17
C PRO A 37 -1.31 8.71 -5.66
N ALA A 38 -1.49 7.74 -4.78
CA ALA A 38 -1.39 6.32 -5.09
C ALA A 38 -2.56 5.53 -4.48
N TYR A 39 -2.93 4.44 -5.16
CA TYR A 39 -4.02 3.57 -4.74
C TYR A 39 -3.62 2.10 -4.83
N VAL A 40 -4.12 1.29 -3.91
CA VAL A 40 -3.95 -0.17 -3.91
C VAL A 40 -5.31 -0.88 -3.94
N ASN A 41 -5.41 -1.94 -4.74
CA ASN A 41 -6.59 -2.82 -4.71
C ASN A 41 -6.39 -3.85 -3.61
N GLY A 42 -7.28 -3.83 -2.60
CA GLY A 42 -7.25 -4.76 -1.48
C GLY A 42 -7.81 -6.15 -1.81
N PRO A 43 -7.76 -7.09 -0.83
CA PRO A 43 -7.27 -6.91 0.54
C PRO A 43 -5.73 -6.83 0.61
N VAL A 44 -5.22 -5.96 1.49
CA VAL A 44 -3.78 -5.75 1.75
C VAL A 44 -3.47 -6.27 3.14
N ARG A 45 -2.53 -7.21 3.30
CA ARG A 45 -2.12 -7.63 4.65
C ARG A 45 -0.99 -6.77 5.18
N VAL A 46 -1.17 -6.24 6.39
CA VAL A 46 -0.14 -5.49 7.11
C VAL A 46 0.75 -6.51 7.82
N ILE A 47 2.00 -6.63 7.40
CA ILE A 47 3.00 -7.52 8.01
C ILE A 47 3.97 -6.79 8.94
N GLY A 48 4.03 -5.46 8.83
CA GLY A 48 4.87 -4.58 9.63
C GLY A 48 4.06 -3.47 10.27
N ARG A 49 4.42 -2.21 9.98
CA ARG A 49 3.66 -1.04 10.43
C ARG A 49 2.71 -0.57 9.33
N ASP A 50 1.47 -0.30 9.69
CA ASP A 50 0.55 0.41 8.80
C ASP A 50 0.93 1.89 8.67
N VAL A 51 1.88 2.19 7.78
CA VAL A 51 2.39 3.54 7.54
C VAL A 51 1.40 4.42 6.77
N TYR A 52 0.55 3.81 5.96
CA TYR A 52 -0.45 4.47 5.13
C TYR A 52 -1.86 4.48 5.74
N GLY A 53 -2.07 3.84 6.89
CA GLY A 53 -3.39 3.83 7.53
C GLY A 53 -4.44 3.04 6.74
N LEU A 54 -4.03 2.00 6.01
CA LEU A 54 -4.91 1.15 5.20
C LEU A 54 -5.80 0.25 6.06
N ASP A 55 -5.31 -0.14 7.24
CA ASP A 55 -5.99 -0.99 8.23
C ASP A 55 -6.52 -0.13 9.39
N ARG A 56 -7.69 0.48 9.16
CA ARG A 56 -8.27 1.44 10.11
C ARG A 56 -8.82 0.78 11.37
N ASP A 57 -9.22 -0.48 11.30
CA ASP A 57 -9.73 -1.22 12.45
C ASP A 57 -8.66 -2.03 13.19
N GLY A 58 -7.46 -2.17 12.61
CA GLY A 58 -6.29 -2.73 13.27
C GLY A 58 -6.30 -4.26 13.35
N ASN A 59 -6.96 -4.93 12.40
CA ASN A 59 -7.08 -6.38 12.38
C ASN A 59 -5.94 -7.08 11.60
N GLY A 60 -5.04 -6.30 10.98
CA GLY A 60 -3.93 -6.75 10.14
C GLY A 60 -4.24 -6.82 8.65
N ILE A 61 -5.44 -6.40 8.21
CA ILE A 61 -5.91 -6.44 6.82
C ILE A 61 -6.50 -5.07 6.45
N GLY A 62 -5.80 -4.34 5.59
CA GLY A 62 -6.29 -3.10 5.00
C GLY A 62 -7.10 -3.35 3.73
N CYS A 63 -7.95 -2.37 3.38
CA CYS A 63 -8.74 -2.38 2.15
C CYS A 63 -9.60 -3.65 1.93
N GLU A 64 -10.04 -4.31 3.00
CA GLU A 64 -10.81 -5.56 2.93
C GLU A 64 -12.27 -5.37 2.46
N ASN A 65 -12.86 -4.19 2.69
CA ASN A 65 -14.23 -3.84 2.35
C ASN A 65 -14.29 -3.01 1.05
N GLY A 66 -13.64 -3.52 -0.01
CA GLY A 66 -13.61 -2.87 -1.31
C GLY A 66 -14.96 -2.77 -2.01
#